data_AF-A0A835LSH5-F1
#
_entry.id   AF-A0A835LSH5-F1
#
_cell.length_a   1.000
_cell.length_b   1.000
_cell.length_c   1.000
_cell.angle_alpha   90.00
_cell.angle_beta   90.00
_cell.angle_gamma   90.00
#
_symmetry.space_group_name_H-M   'P 1'
#
loop_
_entity.id
_entity.type
_entity.pdbx_description
1 polymer ?
#
loop_
_entity_poly.entity_id
_entity_poly.type
_entity_poly.pdbx_seq_one_letter_code
_entity_poly.pdbx_strand_id
1 'polypeptide(L)'
;MESSLYHLFSWWNNNERNSLISEHGGTLRSLTTDGALTPRRLKEVIKGHVHRCKADIDFLEEEYPAYPTTINDEILHEHVERVGKLLLGPKNVTTANKVMAGEDFGFYQEVIPGVMFRIGIRNEDLGSVHSPHSPHFFLDEDVLPLGVALHTTLAEIYLNDQWESVDKKDIHIESQGAL
;
A
#
# COMPACT_ATOMS: atom_id res chain seq x y z
N MET A 1 11.32 -15.27 -3.07
CA MET A 1 12.19 -15.32 -1.87
C MET A 1 11.53 -14.45 -0.82
N GLU A 2 10.68 -15.07 -0.01
CA GLU A 2 9.85 -14.39 0.98
C GLU A 2 10.71 -13.98 2.17
N SER A 3 10.77 -12.68 2.43
CA SER A 3 11.30 -12.15 3.68
C SER A 3 10.19 -11.36 4.35
N SER A 4 9.66 -11.93 5.42
CA SER A 4 8.78 -11.22 6.33
C SER A 4 9.67 -10.48 7.32
N LEU A 5 9.84 -9.17 7.13
CA LEU A 5 10.49 -8.30 8.11
C LEU A 5 9.41 -7.80 9.08
N TYR A 6 9.61 -8.05 10.37
CA TYR A 6 8.69 -7.66 11.42
C TYR A 6 9.31 -6.54 12.25
N HIS A 7 8.56 -5.45 12.45
CA HIS A 7 8.93 -4.37 13.36
C HIS A 7 7.86 -4.23 14.43
N LEU A 8 8.25 -4.49 15.68
CA LEU A 8 7.42 -4.26 16.86
C LEU A 8 7.78 -2.88 17.42
N PHE A 9 6.86 -1.93 17.40
CA PHE A 9 6.99 -0.68 18.16
C PHE A 9 6.31 -0.88 19.51
N SER A 10 7.03 -0.66 20.61
CA SER A 10 6.49 -0.79 21.97
C SER A 10 6.42 0.56 22.67
N TRP A 11 5.31 0.83 23.37
CA TRP A 11 5.24 1.91 24.37
C TRP A 11 4.89 1.32 25.75
N TRP A 12 5.34 2.00 26.81
CA TRP A 12 5.23 1.57 28.21
C TRP A 12 4.34 2.55 28.97
N ASN A 13 3.25 2.05 29.56
CA ASN A 13 2.46 2.79 30.54
C ASN A 13 2.55 2.11 31.90
N ASN A 14 2.97 2.83 32.94
CA ASN A 14 2.97 2.32 34.30
C ASN A 14 2.17 3.29 35.17
N ASN A 15 0.85 3.15 35.11
CA ASN A 15 -0.05 4.17 35.63
C ASN A 15 -0.30 4.07 37.14
N GLU A 16 0.14 3.03 37.85
CA GLU A 16 -0.03 2.95 39.30
C GLU A 16 1.12 2.23 40.01
N ARG A 17 1.70 2.90 41.03
CA ARG A 17 2.88 2.48 41.80
C ARG A 17 2.74 1.16 42.61
N ASN A 18 1.66 0.39 42.45
CA ASN A 18 1.40 -0.89 43.12
C ASN A 18 0.72 -1.95 42.21
N SER A 19 0.66 -1.73 40.90
CA SER A 19 0.10 -2.71 39.95
C SER A 19 1.12 -3.83 39.67
N LEU A 20 0.73 -5.10 39.88
CA LEU A 20 1.48 -6.29 39.41
C LEU A 20 1.30 -6.54 37.90
N ILE A 21 0.63 -5.64 37.19
CA ILE A 21 0.26 -5.75 35.77
C ILE A 21 1.01 -4.66 35.00
N SER A 22 1.66 -5.08 33.91
CA SER A 22 2.32 -4.19 32.96
C SER A 22 1.68 -4.33 31.60
N GLU A 23 1.22 -3.22 31.03
CA GLU A 23 0.58 -3.17 29.72
C GLU A 23 1.57 -2.69 28.66
N HIS A 24 1.54 -3.33 27.49
CA HIS A 24 2.38 -3.00 26.36
C HIS A 24 1.52 -2.97 25.10
N GLY A 25 1.62 -1.89 24.33
CA GLY A 25 0.93 -1.73 23.05
C GLY A 25 1.93 -1.67 21.89
N GLY A 26 1.45 -2.01 20.69
CA GLY A 26 2.21 -1.93 19.46
C GLY A 26 1.37 -2.22 18.22
N THR A 27 1.95 -2.01 17.03
CA THR A 27 1.29 -2.32 15.75
C THR A 27 1.88 -3.57 15.12
N LEU A 28 1.04 -4.42 14.54
CA LEU A 28 1.46 -5.56 13.74
C LEU A 28 1.28 -5.27 12.25
N ARG A 29 2.31 -5.51 11.43
CA ARG A 29 2.28 -5.18 9.99
C ARG A 29 2.87 -6.32 9.17
N SER A 30 2.33 -6.51 7.96
CA SER A 30 2.78 -7.49 6.97
C SER A 30 2.76 -6.87 5.57
N LEU A 31 3.64 -7.34 4.69
CA LEU A 31 3.65 -6.99 3.26
C LEU A 31 2.90 -8.00 2.40
N THR A 32 2.28 -9.01 3.03
CA THR A 32 1.51 -10.07 2.38
C THR A 32 0.21 -10.29 3.13
N THR A 33 -0.83 -10.66 2.37
CA THR A 33 -2.15 -11.03 2.89
C THR A 33 -2.08 -12.28 3.78
N ASP A 34 -1.15 -13.20 3.48
CA ASP A 34 -0.84 -14.37 4.33
C ASP A 34 -0.19 -14.03 5.68
N GLY A 35 0.08 -12.74 5.93
CA GLY A 35 0.41 -12.20 7.25
C GLY A 35 -0.64 -12.51 8.32
N ALA A 36 -1.79 -13.10 7.99
CA ALA A 36 -2.72 -13.70 8.95
C ALA A 36 -2.11 -14.79 9.86
N LEU A 37 -0.94 -15.35 9.52
CA LEU A 37 -0.17 -16.23 10.42
C LEU A 37 0.46 -15.48 11.61
N THR A 38 0.54 -14.15 11.54
CA THR A 38 1.30 -13.32 12.48
C THR A 38 0.63 -13.19 13.86
N PRO A 39 -0.70 -12.97 13.99
CA PRO A 39 -1.38 -12.97 15.29
C PRO A 39 -1.28 -14.32 16.01
N ARG A 40 -1.40 -15.42 15.27
CA ARG A 40 -1.24 -16.78 15.80
C ARG A 40 0.19 -17.00 16.29
N ARG A 41 1.18 -16.65 15.49
CA ARG A 41 2.60 -16.84 15.86
C ARG A 41 2.98 -15.98 17.06
N LEU A 42 2.47 -14.75 17.14
CA LEU A 42 2.67 -13.87 18.29
C LEU A 42 2.09 -14.48 19.58
N LYS A 43 0.86 -15.01 19.51
CA LYS A 43 0.23 -15.77 20.61
C LYS A 43 1.08 -16.97 21.05
N GLU A 44 1.65 -17.74 20.12
CA GLU A 44 2.52 -18.89 20.44
C GLU A 44 3.83 -18.45 21.12
N VAL A 45 4.50 -17.42 20.61
CA VAL A 45 5.77 -16.93 21.16
C VAL A 45 5.59 -16.41 22.58
N ILE A 46 4.55 -15.61 22.82
CA ILE A 46 4.27 -15.05 24.15
C ILE A 46 3.98 -16.17 25.13
N LYS A 47 3.10 -17.13 24.79
CA LYS A 47 2.82 -18.30 25.65
C LYS A 47 4.06 -19.10 26.02
N GLY A 48 5.07 -19.17 25.15
CA GLY A 48 6.32 -19.88 25.40
C GLY A 48 7.33 -19.15 26.28
N HIS A 49 7.24 -17.82 26.40
CA HIS A 49 8.32 -16.99 26.99
C HIS A 49 7.94 -16.20 28.25
N VAL A 50 6.67 -16.19 28.67
CA VAL A 50 6.32 -15.62 29.98
C VAL A 50 6.73 -16.58 31.11
N HIS A 51 7.94 -16.38 31.64
CA HIS A 51 8.51 -17.13 32.76
C HIS A 51 7.65 -17.02 34.05
N ARG A 52 6.69 -17.94 34.22
CA ARG A 52 5.75 -17.99 35.36
C ARG A 52 4.78 -16.80 35.45
N CYS A 53 4.69 -15.99 34.39
CA CYS A 53 3.70 -14.92 34.28
C CYS A 53 2.50 -15.38 33.43
N LYS A 54 1.35 -14.74 33.62
CA LYS A 54 0.23 -14.82 32.67
C LYS A 54 0.34 -13.64 31.71
N ALA A 55 0.10 -13.90 30.44
CA ALA A 55 0.01 -12.86 29.42
C ALA A 55 -1.26 -13.10 28.61
N ASP A 56 -2.07 -12.05 28.50
CA ASP A 56 -3.20 -11.97 27.61
C ASP A 56 -2.87 -10.98 26.49
N ILE A 57 -3.35 -11.26 25.29
CA ILE A 57 -3.13 -10.42 24.11
C ILE A 57 -4.49 -10.04 23.58
N ASP A 58 -4.75 -8.75 23.54
CA ASP A 58 -5.87 -8.16 22.84
C ASP A 58 -5.36 -7.53 21.54
N PHE A 59 -5.99 -7.88 20.42
CA PHE A 59 -5.67 -7.30 19.11
C PHE A 59 -6.53 -6.09 18.78
N LEU A 60 -7.52 -5.76 19.63
CA LEU A 60 -8.40 -4.61 19.49
C LEU A 60 -9.09 -4.55 18.12
N GLU A 61 -9.43 -5.69 17.52
CA GLU A 61 -9.92 -5.78 16.13
C GLU A 61 -11.23 -5.01 15.91
N GLU A 62 -12.07 -4.88 16.94
CA GLU A 62 -13.32 -4.10 16.87
C GLU A 62 -13.06 -2.58 16.80
N GLU A 63 -12.01 -2.09 17.45
CA GLU A 63 -11.66 -0.66 17.49
C GLU A 63 -10.69 -0.29 16.36
N TYR A 64 -9.77 -1.20 16.02
CA TYR A 64 -8.70 -1.03 15.04
C TYR A 64 -8.67 -2.23 14.08
N PRO A 65 -9.58 -2.29 13.09
CA PRO A 65 -9.59 -3.36 12.11
C PRO A 65 -8.28 -3.37 11.31
N ALA A 66 -7.82 -4.57 10.96
CA ALA A 66 -6.62 -4.73 10.16
C ALA A 66 -6.83 -4.17 8.74
N TYR A 67 -5.85 -3.40 8.26
CA TYR A 67 -5.89 -2.84 6.91
C TYR A 67 -5.45 -3.93 5.93
N PRO A 68 -6.20 -4.18 4.84
CA PRO A 68 -5.74 -5.02 3.75
C PRO A 68 -4.41 -4.53 3.20
N THR A 69 -3.59 -5.45 2.69
CA THR A 69 -2.34 -5.05 2.04
C THR A 69 -2.67 -4.38 0.71
N THR A 70 -2.11 -3.20 0.46
CA THR A 70 -2.20 -2.55 -0.86
C THR A 70 -1.37 -3.35 -1.88
N ILE A 71 -2.07 -4.08 -2.75
CA ILE A 71 -1.46 -4.92 -3.80
C ILE A 71 -1.94 -4.39 -5.14
N ASN A 72 -1.02 -3.81 -5.90
CA ASN A 72 -1.33 -3.33 -7.24
C ASN A 72 -1.69 -4.49 -8.16
N ASP A 73 -2.81 -4.35 -8.86
CA ASP A 73 -3.17 -5.23 -9.97
C ASP A 73 -2.09 -5.17 -11.06
N GLU A 74 -1.73 -6.34 -11.61
CA GLU A 74 -0.62 -6.47 -12.57
C GLU A 74 -0.91 -5.73 -13.89
N ILE A 75 -2.13 -5.85 -14.42
CA ILE A 75 -2.52 -5.20 -15.67
C ILE A 75 -2.56 -3.68 -15.50
N LEU A 76 -3.13 -3.21 -14.39
CA LEU A 76 -3.16 -1.77 -14.09
C LEU A 76 -1.76 -1.22 -13.79
N HIS A 77 -0.87 -2.02 -13.18
CA HIS A 77 0.53 -1.65 -12.99
C HIS A 77 1.25 -1.46 -14.33
N GLU A 78 1.12 -2.41 -15.26
CA GLU A 78 1.70 -2.31 -16.59
C GLU A 78 1.14 -1.11 -17.37
N HIS A 79 -0.16 -0.83 -17.22
CA HIS A 79 -0.78 0.36 -17.79
C HIS A 79 -0.11 1.65 -17.26
N VAL A 80 0.02 1.77 -15.93
CA VAL A 80 0.69 2.92 -15.30
C VAL A 80 2.13 3.05 -15.75
N GLU A 81 2.88 1.95 -15.80
CA GLU A 81 4.28 1.97 -16.21
C GLU A 81 4.43 2.42 -17.67
N ARG A 82 3.61 1.87 -18.58
CA ARG A 82 3.61 2.24 -20.01
C ARG A 82 3.29 3.72 -20.22
N VAL A 83 2.20 4.20 -19.62
CA VAL A 83 1.76 5.60 -19.78
C VAL A 83 2.74 6.56 -19.12
N GLY A 84 3.24 6.22 -17.93
CA GLY A 84 4.27 7.00 -17.26
C GLY A 84 5.54 7.13 -18.11
N LYS A 85 6.01 6.03 -18.73
CA LYS A 85 7.20 6.05 -19.59
C LYS A 85 6.98 6.88 -20.86
N LEU A 86 5.76 6.89 -21.40
CA LEU A 86 5.39 7.72 -22.54
C LEU A 86 5.42 9.21 -22.20
N LEU A 87 4.83 9.58 -21.05
CA LEU A 87 4.70 10.99 -20.65
C LEU A 87 6.01 11.57 -20.09
N LEU A 88 6.74 10.79 -19.30
CA LEU A 88 7.88 11.26 -18.51
C LEU A 88 9.23 10.79 -19.05
N GLY A 89 9.23 9.87 -20.00
CA GLY A 89 10.43 9.19 -20.49
C GLY A 89 10.86 8.04 -19.57
N PRO A 90 11.53 7.01 -20.12
CA PRO A 90 11.79 5.75 -19.41
C PRO A 90 12.72 5.88 -18.20
N LYS A 91 13.52 6.95 -18.12
CA LYS A 91 14.44 7.17 -17.00
C LYS A 91 13.76 7.76 -15.77
N ASN A 92 12.57 8.33 -15.93
CA ASN A 92 11.82 9.00 -14.86
C ASN A 92 10.73 8.11 -14.24
N VAL A 93 10.66 6.85 -14.65
CA VAL A 93 9.75 5.84 -14.11
C VAL A 93 10.57 4.70 -13.53
N THR A 94 10.39 4.44 -12.24
CA THR A 94 11.14 3.40 -11.51
C THR A 94 10.19 2.57 -10.66
N THR A 95 10.50 1.29 -10.49
CA THR A 95 9.78 0.43 -9.55
C THR A 95 9.98 0.94 -8.12
N ALA A 96 8.87 1.17 -7.43
CA ALA A 96 8.92 1.66 -6.06
C ALA A 96 9.18 0.50 -5.08
N ASN A 97 9.99 0.75 -4.05
CA ASN A 97 10.20 -0.22 -2.98
C ASN A 97 8.91 -0.43 -2.17
N LYS A 98 8.68 -1.68 -1.73
CA LYS A 98 7.63 -1.98 -0.74
C LYS A 98 7.89 -1.19 0.54
N VAL A 99 6.82 -0.71 1.17
CA VAL A 99 6.88 0.03 2.44
C VAL A 99 5.96 -0.60 3.46
N MET A 100 6.30 -0.48 4.74
CA MET A 100 5.49 -0.97 5.86
C MET A 100 4.41 0.03 6.29
N ALA A 101 4.14 1.07 5.48
CA ALA A 101 3.06 2.01 5.75
C ALA A 101 1.71 1.27 5.68
N GLY A 102 0.74 1.72 6.49
CA GLY A 102 -0.63 1.24 6.42
C GLY A 102 -1.37 2.20 5.52
N GLU A 103 -2.11 1.68 4.55
CA GLU A 103 -2.76 2.45 3.50
C GLU A 103 -4.18 1.94 3.31
N ASP A 104 -5.16 2.84 3.45
CA ASP A 104 -6.58 2.45 3.40
C ASP A 104 -7.05 2.16 1.97
N PHE A 105 -6.26 2.53 0.95
CA PHE A 105 -6.51 2.17 -0.44
C PHE A 105 -6.71 0.65 -0.65
N GLY A 106 -6.09 -0.18 0.20
CA GLY A 106 -6.27 -1.63 0.19
C GLY A 106 -7.73 -2.07 0.32
N PHE A 107 -8.59 -1.31 1.03
CA PHE A 107 -10.01 -1.63 1.12
C PHE A 107 -10.76 -1.50 -0.21
N TYR A 108 -10.37 -0.55 -1.07
CA TYR A 108 -10.96 -0.46 -2.41
C TYR A 108 -10.51 -1.64 -3.28
N GLN A 109 -9.27 -2.08 -3.11
CA GLN A 109 -8.68 -3.20 -3.86
C GLN A 109 -9.29 -4.56 -3.52
N GLU A 110 -9.93 -4.71 -2.36
CA GLU A 110 -10.73 -5.91 -2.02
C GLU A 110 -12.00 -6.03 -2.89
N VAL A 111 -12.46 -4.94 -3.49
CA VAL A 111 -13.72 -4.90 -4.26
C VAL A 111 -13.47 -4.82 -5.76
N ILE A 112 -12.50 -4.02 -6.18
CA ILE A 112 -12.18 -3.81 -7.61
C ILE A 112 -10.66 -3.76 -7.82
N PRO A 113 -10.15 -4.17 -9.01
CA PRO A 113 -8.75 -3.99 -9.35
C PRO A 113 -8.35 -2.52 -9.20
N GLY A 114 -7.21 -2.28 -8.54
CA GLY A 114 -6.70 -0.93 -8.30
C GLY A 114 -5.18 -0.89 -8.41
N VAL A 115 -4.64 0.29 -8.69
CA VAL A 115 -3.21 0.57 -8.72
C VAL A 115 -2.92 1.87 -7.98
N MET A 116 -1.92 1.84 -7.12
CA MET A 116 -1.39 2.99 -6.42
C MET A 116 0.08 3.20 -6.80
N PHE A 117 0.44 4.45 -7.08
CA PHE A 117 1.79 4.86 -7.43
C PHE A 117 2.17 6.15 -6.70
N ARG A 118 3.46 6.49 -6.73
CA ARG A 118 4.00 7.69 -6.07
C ARG A 118 4.60 8.62 -7.09
N ILE A 119 4.43 9.93 -6.87
CA ILE A 119 5.09 10.98 -7.62
C ILE A 119 6.29 11.46 -6.80
N GLY A 120 7.45 11.58 -7.45
CA GLY A 120 8.66 12.07 -6.79
C GLY A 120 8.53 13.55 -6.48
N ILE A 121 8.68 13.92 -5.21
CA ILE A 121 8.59 15.31 -4.72
C ILE A 121 9.93 15.86 -4.21
N ARG A 122 11.02 15.07 -4.30
CA ARG A 122 12.32 15.44 -3.75
C ARG A 122 12.98 16.50 -4.62
N ASN A 123 13.30 17.64 -4.01
CA ASN A 123 14.00 18.75 -4.66
C ASN A 123 15.02 19.36 -3.68
N GLU A 124 16.32 19.17 -3.96
CA GLU A 124 17.41 19.68 -3.12
C GLU A 124 17.52 21.21 -3.20
N ASP A 125 17.26 21.81 -4.38
CA ASP A 125 17.38 23.25 -4.60
C ASP A 125 16.32 24.04 -3.83
N LEU A 126 15.11 23.48 -3.70
CA LEU A 126 13.99 24.05 -2.92
C LEU A 126 13.96 23.58 -1.45
N GLY A 127 14.80 22.62 -1.07
CA GLY A 127 14.80 22.05 0.28
C GLY A 127 13.65 21.08 0.57
N SER A 128 12.90 20.64 -0.46
CA SER A 128 11.90 19.56 -0.36
C SER A 128 12.62 18.20 -0.26
N VAL A 129 13.24 17.94 0.89
CA VAL A 129 14.12 16.77 1.11
C VAL A 129 13.67 15.87 2.26
N HIS A 130 12.71 16.35 3.05
CA HIS A 130 12.18 15.66 4.22
C HIS A 130 10.95 14.83 3.85
N SER A 131 10.85 13.63 4.41
CA SER A 131 9.71 12.75 4.19
C SER A 131 8.41 13.31 4.82
N PRO A 132 7.24 12.89 4.31
CA PRO A 132 5.97 13.08 5.02
C PRO A 132 6.06 12.61 6.48
N HIS A 133 5.32 13.28 7.37
CA HIS A 133 5.38 13.14 8.85
C HIS A 133 6.60 13.76 9.54
N SER A 134 7.56 14.34 8.81
CA SER A 134 8.60 15.19 9.41
C SER A 134 8.04 16.56 9.80
N PRO A 135 8.45 17.17 10.94
CA PRO A 135 8.12 18.57 11.25
C PRO A 135 8.76 19.57 10.27
N HIS A 136 9.73 19.12 9.48
CA HIS A 136 10.38 19.90 8.42
C HIS A 136 9.84 19.56 7.02
N PHE A 137 8.75 18.79 6.94
CA PHE A 137 8.13 18.47 5.67
C PHE A 137 7.68 19.75 4.95
N PHE A 138 8.08 19.86 3.70
CA PHE A 138 7.70 20.89 2.75
C PHE A 138 7.57 20.22 1.38
N LEU A 139 6.59 20.65 0.59
CA LEU A 139 6.27 20.08 -0.71
C LEU A 139 6.74 21.02 -1.81
N ASP A 140 7.48 20.49 -2.77
CA ASP A 140 7.68 21.13 -4.07
C ASP A 140 6.36 21.08 -4.86
N GLU A 141 5.66 22.22 -4.96
CA GLU A 141 4.37 22.31 -5.64
C GLU A 141 4.49 22.29 -7.17
N ASP A 142 5.69 22.47 -7.75
CA ASP A 142 5.90 22.41 -9.20
C ASP A 142 5.66 20.98 -9.76
N VAL A 143 5.59 19.98 -8.89
CA VAL A 143 5.22 18.59 -9.25
C VAL A 143 3.71 18.37 -9.36
N LEU A 144 2.87 19.30 -8.89
CA LEU A 144 1.41 19.14 -8.91
C LEU A 144 0.87 19.08 -10.35
N PRO A 145 1.27 19.95 -11.30
CA PRO A 145 0.83 19.84 -12.69
C PRO A 145 1.22 18.49 -13.33
N LEU A 146 2.39 17.96 -12.98
CA LEU A 146 2.84 16.64 -13.40
C LEU A 146 1.90 15.54 -12.87
N GLY A 147 1.51 15.63 -11.60
CA GLY A 147 0.55 14.70 -11.00
C GLY A 147 -0.81 14.72 -11.69
N VAL A 148 -1.32 15.92 -12.00
CA VAL A 148 -2.58 16.07 -12.76
C VAL A 148 -2.45 15.45 -14.14
N ALA A 149 -1.42 15.82 -14.91
CA ALA A 149 -1.21 15.31 -16.26
C ALA A 149 -1.14 13.79 -16.28
N LEU A 150 -0.38 13.17 -15.36
CA LEU A 150 -0.25 11.73 -15.27
C LEU A 150 -1.61 11.06 -15.00
N HIS A 151 -2.38 11.52 -14.00
CA HIS A 151 -3.69 10.93 -13.70
C HIS A 151 -4.68 11.10 -14.86
N THR A 152 -4.71 12.27 -15.51
CA THR A 152 -5.61 12.50 -16.65
C THR A 152 -5.25 11.62 -17.84
N THR A 153 -3.97 11.48 -18.17
CA THR A 153 -3.51 10.67 -19.30
C THR A 153 -3.71 9.18 -19.04
N LEU A 154 -3.55 8.72 -17.78
CA LEU A 154 -3.89 7.34 -17.39
C LEU A 154 -5.37 7.06 -17.66
N ALA A 155 -6.27 7.92 -17.16
CA ALA A 155 -7.69 7.74 -17.36
C ALA A 155 -8.08 7.77 -18.85
N GLU A 156 -7.57 8.74 -19.60
CA GLU A 156 -7.85 8.89 -21.03
C GLU A 156 -7.41 7.66 -21.84
N ILE A 157 -6.16 7.22 -21.68
CA ILE A 157 -5.63 6.08 -22.42
C ILE A 157 -6.34 4.80 -22.00
N TYR A 158 -6.61 4.62 -20.70
CA TYR A 158 -7.32 3.43 -20.22
C TYR A 158 -8.71 3.33 -20.87
N LEU A 159 -9.48 4.42 -20.83
CA LEU A 159 -10.84 4.43 -21.40
C LEU A 159 -10.82 4.24 -22.92
N ASN A 160 -9.88 4.87 -23.64
CA ASN A 160 -9.73 4.68 -25.08
C ASN A 160 -9.36 3.23 -25.43
N ASP A 161 -8.41 2.62 -24.71
CA ASP A 161 -8.03 1.22 -24.90
C ASP A 161 -9.23 0.28 -24.66
N GLN A 162 -10.06 0.58 -23.64
CA GLN A 162 -11.29 -0.18 -23.39
C GLN A 162 -12.31 -0.01 -24.52
N TRP A 163 -12.55 1.22 -25.00
CA TRP A 163 -13.49 1.48 -26.10
C TRP A 163 -13.08 0.76 -27.40
N GLU A 164 -11.81 0.82 -27.78
CA GLU A 164 -11.33 0.09 -28.97
C GLU A 164 -11.49 -1.43 -28.85
N SER A 165 -11.38 -1.97 -27.63
CA SER A 165 -11.56 -3.39 -27.39
C SER A 165 -13.02 -3.85 -27.53
N VAL A 166 -13.97 -2.95 -27.27
CA VAL A 166 -15.41 -3.18 -27.46
C VAL A 166 -15.73 -3.19 -28.95
N ASP A 167 -15.32 -2.16 -29.70
CA ASP A 167 -15.57 -2.06 -31.14
C ASP A 167 -14.99 -3.25 -31.92
N LYS A 168 -13.79 -3.74 -31.53
CA LYS A 168 -13.17 -4.92 -32.16
C LYS A 168 -13.94 -6.22 -31.88
N LYS A 169 -14.62 -6.35 -30.73
CA LYS A 169 -15.46 -7.51 -30.42
C LYS A 169 -16.75 -7.51 -31.24
N ASP A 170 -17.35 -6.35 -31.46
CA ASP A 170 -18.57 -6.23 -32.26
C ASP A 170 -18.32 -6.57 -33.74
N ILE A 171 -17.15 -6.24 -34.28
CA ILE A 171 -16.75 -6.59 -35.66
C ILE A 171 -16.56 -8.12 -35.83
N HIS A 172 -16.11 -8.84 -34.80
CA HIS A 172 -15.90 -10.30 -34.90
C HIS A 172 -17.21 -11.11 -34.84
N ILE A 173 -18.27 -10.58 -34.23
CA ILE A 173 -19.56 -11.27 -34.15
C ILE A 173 -20.27 -11.29 -35.53
N GLU A 174 -20.07 -10.27 -36.37
CA GLU A 174 -20.70 -10.20 -37.70
C GLU A 174 -20.05 -11.13 -38.74
N SER A 175 -18.80 -11.56 -38.55
CA SER A 175 -18.08 -12.41 -39.52
C SER A 175 -18.35 -13.92 -39.40
N GLN A 176 -19.04 -14.40 -38.35
CA GLN A 176 -19.32 -15.82 -38.13
C GLN A 176 -20.74 -16.26 -38.52
N GLY A 177 -21.54 -15.38 -39.13
CA GLY A 177 -22.96 -15.63 -39.46
C GLY A 177 -23.30 -15.73 -40.95
N ALA A 178 -22.33 -15.90 -41.85
CA ALA A 178 -22.57 -15.98 -43.28
C ALA A 178 -21.88 -17.20 -43.92
N LEU A 179 -22.49 -18.37 -43.77
CA LEU A 179 -22.39 -19.51 -44.70
C LEU A 179 -23.77 -20.14 -44.86
#